data_AF-A0AAW9M806-F1
#
_entry.id   AF-A0AAW9M806-F1
#
_cell.length_a   1.000
_cell.length_b   1.000
_cell.length_c   1.000
_cell.angle_alpha   90.00
_cell.angle_beta   90.00
_cell.angle_gamma   90.00
#
_symmetry.space_group_name_H-M   'P 1'
#
loop_
_entity.id
_entity.type
_entity.pdbx_description
1 polymer ?
#
loop_
_entity_poly.entity_id
_entity_poly.type
_entity_poly.pdbx_seq_one_letter_code
_entity_poly.pdbx_strand_id
1 'polypeptide(L)'
;MAKLWIAMLLLCIGGFSQVIAATDDEAAFHQQLNAMNVKPYHHSLEATGRNTSCQLCHGSSTPVAAPNDKSCLSCHGSRDQIAGLTQPNPHDNNAEPNPHDSMHYGKDVPCTACHNEHKPSVIYCNNCHLFKYPDMKP
;
A
#
# COMPACT_ATOMS: atom_id res chain seq x y z
N MET A 1 -51.96 2.49 52.35
CA MET A 1 -50.57 1.99 52.48
C MET A 1 -50.12 1.62 51.07
N ALA A 2 -49.69 2.62 50.30
CA ALA A 2 -48.33 2.72 49.76
C ALA A 2 -48.05 1.63 48.71
N LYS A 3 -48.29 1.91 47.42
CA LYS A 3 -47.33 2.53 46.48
C LYS A 3 -46.16 1.59 46.13
N LEU A 4 -45.89 1.50 44.82
CA LEU A 4 -44.60 1.19 44.19
C LEU A 4 -44.20 -0.29 44.02
N TRP A 5 -44.73 -0.98 43.00
CA TRP A 5 -43.95 -2.05 42.32
C TRP A 5 -44.28 -2.11 40.82
N ILE A 6 -44.25 -0.96 40.14
CA ILE A 6 -44.16 -0.88 38.67
C ILE A 6 -43.03 0.11 38.38
N ALA A 7 -41.79 -0.38 38.28
CA ALA A 7 -40.68 0.33 37.63
C ALA A 7 -39.37 -0.45 37.80
N MET A 8 -39.21 -1.61 37.15
CA MET A 8 -37.86 -2.14 36.92
C MET A 8 -37.83 -3.13 35.76
N LEU A 9 -38.29 -2.71 34.59
CA LEU A 9 -38.02 -3.45 33.34
C LEU A 9 -37.78 -2.48 32.17
N LEU A 10 -36.98 -1.44 32.40
CA LEU A 10 -36.69 -0.41 31.40
C LEU A 10 -35.22 0.04 31.43
N LEU A 11 -34.30 -0.92 31.50
CA LEU A 11 -32.89 -0.59 31.30
C LEU A 11 -32.08 -1.75 30.71
N CYS A 12 -32.29 -2.06 29.43
CA CYS A 12 -31.37 -2.92 28.66
C CYS A 12 -31.44 -2.75 27.13
N ILE A 13 -32.09 -1.70 26.58
CA ILE A 13 -32.18 -1.49 25.11
C ILE A 13 -31.13 -0.47 24.61
N GLY A 14 -30.06 -0.25 25.37
CA GLY A 14 -29.00 0.72 25.02
C GLY A 14 -27.88 0.19 24.12
N GLY A 15 -28.00 -1.04 23.58
CA GLY A 15 -26.90 -1.70 22.85
C GLY A 15 -27.02 -1.72 21.32
N PHE A 16 -28.16 -1.29 20.75
CA PHE A 16 -28.43 -1.55 19.32
C PHE A 16 -27.77 -0.55 18.35
N SER A 17 -27.29 0.60 18.85
CA SER A 17 -26.71 1.64 18.00
C SER A 17 -25.29 1.33 17.52
N GLN A 18 -24.57 0.40 18.15
CA GLN A 18 -23.17 0.13 17.82
C GLN A 18 -23.01 -0.85 16.64
N VAL A 19 -24.03 -1.66 16.35
CA VAL A 19 -23.96 -2.69 15.30
C VAL A 19 -24.15 -2.10 13.90
N ILE A 20 -25.02 -1.10 13.74
CA ILE A 20 -25.32 -0.47 12.44
C ILE A 20 -24.12 0.35 11.94
N ALA A 21 -23.45 1.10 12.82
CA ALA A 21 -22.28 1.89 12.44
C ALA A 21 -21.12 1.01 11.92
N ALA A 22 -20.88 -0.14 12.56
CA ALA A 22 -19.80 -1.05 12.17
C ALA A 22 -20.02 -1.70 10.78
N THR A 23 -21.26 -2.00 10.41
CA THR A 23 -21.57 -2.60 9.10
C THR A 23 -21.45 -1.61 7.95
N ASP A 24 -21.78 -0.34 8.20
CA ASP A 24 -21.68 0.72 7.20
C ASP A 24 -20.20 1.03 6.90
N ASP A 25 -19.35 1.03 7.92
CA ASP A 25 -17.90 1.22 7.80
C ASP A 25 -17.24 0.07 7.01
N GLU A 26 -17.64 -1.18 7.26
CA GLU A 26 -17.13 -2.35 6.53
C GLU A 26 -17.52 -2.30 5.04
N ALA A 27 -18.78 -1.97 4.74
CA ALA A 27 -19.25 -1.84 3.36
C ALA A 27 -18.52 -0.73 2.60
N ALA A 28 -18.30 0.42 3.24
CA ALA A 28 -17.55 1.53 2.66
C ALA A 28 -16.08 1.15 2.38
N PHE A 29 -15.44 0.43 3.30
CA PHE A 29 -14.08 -0.08 3.12
C PHE A 29 -13.99 -1.04 1.92
N HIS A 30 -14.90 -1.99 1.81
CA HIS A 30 -14.94 -2.92 0.68
C HIS A 30 -15.23 -2.20 -0.64
N GLN A 31 -16.09 -1.19 -0.65
CA GLN A 31 -16.32 -0.36 -1.82
C GLN A 31 -15.03 0.35 -2.27
N GLN A 32 -14.27 0.91 -1.34
CA GLN A 32 -12.99 1.55 -1.66
C GLN A 32 -11.97 0.57 -2.22
N LEU A 33 -11.81 -0.63 -1.60
CA LEU A 33 -10.94 -1.69 -2.12
C LEU A 33 -11.35 -2.13 -3.54
N ASN A 34 -12.65 -2.25 -3.79
CA ASN A 34 -13.19 -2.62 -5.10
C ASN A 34 -13.03 -1.53 -6.16
N ALA A 35 -12.79 -0.28 -5.75
CA ALA A 35 -12.49 0.82 -6.65
C ALA A 35 -10.99 0.97 -6.95
N MET A 36 -10.10 0.31 -6.20
CA MET A 36 -8.66 0.35 -6.48
C MET A 36 -8.34 -0.39 -7.78
N ASN A 37 -7.45 0.22 -8.56
CA ASN A 37 -6.90 -0.32 -9.79
C ASN A 37 -5.37 -0.30 -9.72
N VAL A 38 -4.74 -1.17 -10.50
CA VAL A 38 -3.29 -1.16 -10.71
C VAL A 38 -2.95 -0.11 -11.78
N LYS A 39 -1.69 0.34 -11.81
CA LYS A 39 -1.20 1.32 -12.77
C LYS A 39 -0.95 0.67 -14.13
N PRO A 40 -0.87 1.47 -15.22
CA PRO A 40 -0.77 0.94 -16.60
C PRO A 40 0.33 -0.10 -16.83
N TYR A 41 1.47 0.06 -16.17
CA TYR A 41 2.61 -0.85 -16.30
C TYR A 41 2.45 -2.18 -15.54
N HIS A 42 1.39 -2.33 -14.73
CA HIS A 42 0.99 -3.57 -14.07
C HIS A 42 -0.39 -4.09 -14.52
N HIS A 43 -1.05 -3.44 -15.50
CA HIS A 43 -2.36 -3.90 -16.00
C HIS A 43 -2.35 -5.34 -16.53
N SER A 44 -1.21 -5.86 -17.00
CA SER A 44 -1.11 -7.25 -17.44
C SER A 44 -1.46 -8.26 -16.33
N LEU A 45 -1.30 -7.87 -15.06
CA LEU A 45 -1.66 -8.69 -13.90
C LEU A 45 -3.18 -8.86 -13.77
N GLU A 46 -3.99 -7.92 -14.29
CA GLU A 46 -5.46 -8.00 -14.24
C GLU A 46 -6.01 -9.18 -15.05
N ALA A 47 -5.27 -9.65 -16.06
CA ALA A 47 -5.62 -10.83 -16.84
C ALA A 47 -5.71 -12.12 -15.99
N THR A 48 -5.12 -12.13 -14.79
CA THR A 48 -5.22 -13.24 -13.81
C THR A 48 -6.57 -13.26 -13.08
N GLY A 49 -7.42 -12.25 -13.29
CA GLY A 49 -8.67 -12.03 -12.59
C GLY A 49 -8.49 -11.15 -11.35
N ARG A 50 -9.47 -10.30 -11.04
CA ARG A 50 -9.39 -9.26 -9.99
C ARG A 50 -8.92 -9.80 -8.62
N ASN A 51 -9.47 -10.92 -8.18
CA ASN A 51 -9.09 -11.49 -6.88
C ASN A 51 -7.64 -11.99 -6.89
N THR A 52 -7.25 -12.70 -7.95
CA THR A 52 -5.88 -13.21 -8.10
C THR A 52 -4.88 -12.07 -8.21
N SER A 53 -5.19 -11.02 -8.96
CA SER A 53 -4.29 -9.89 -9.17
C SER A 53 -3.97 -9.16 -7.87
N CYS A 54 -4.97 -8.97 -6.99
CA CYS A 54 -4.73 -8.44 -5.64
C CYS A 54 -3.81 -9.36 -4.81
N GLN A 55 -4.00 -10.68 -4.91
CA GLN A 55 -3.23 -11.66 -4.14
C GLN A 55 -1.75 -11.74 -4.55
N LEU A 56 -1.42 -11.41 -5.80
CA LEU A 56 -0.02 -11.39 -6.27
C LEU A 56 0.86 -10.47 -5.41
N CYS A 57 0.30 -9.36 -4.92
CA CYS A 57 1.01 -8.41 -4.07
C CYS A 57 0.70 -8.63 -2.58
N HIS A 58 -0.58 -8.74 -2.23
CA HIS A 58 -1.05 -8.70 -0.84
C HIS A 58 -1.21 -10.08 -0.18
N GLY A 59 -1.05 -11.17 -0.93
CA GLY A 59 -1.37 -12.52 -0.45
C GLY A 59 -2.88 -12.75 -0.33
N SER A 60 -3.27 -13.82 0.35
CA SER A 60 -4.67 -14.28 0.41
C SER A 60 -5.58 -13.45 1.32
N SER A 61 -5.03 -12.61 2.18
CA SER A 61 -5.80 -11.81 3.15
C SER A 61 -6.35 -10.53 2.53
N THR A 62 -7.46 -10.02 3.05
CA THR A 62 -7.99 -8.71 2.67
C THR A 62 -6.91 -7.64 2.84
N PRO A 63 -6.57 -6.87 1.77
CA PRO A 63 -5.53 -5.84 1.86
C PRO A 63 -5.94 -4.72 2.80
N VAL A 64 -5.21 -4.55 3.89
CA VAL A 64 -5.37 -3.43 4.85
C VAL A 64 -4.12 -2.56 4.96
N ALA A 65 -3.03 -2.97 4.29
CA ALA A 65 -1.73 -2.32 4.30
C ALA A 65 -0.97 -2.58 3.00
N ALA A 66 0.13 -1.86 2.81
CA ALA A 66 1.06 -2.08 1.71
C ALA A 66 1.60 -3.53 1.69
N PRO A 67 1.89 -4.09 0.51
CA PRO A 67 2.44 -5.44 0.40
C PRO A 67 3.86 -5.52 0.97
N ASN A 68 4.30 -6.73 1.30
CA ASN A 68 5.68 -6.98 1.67
C ASN A 68 6.58 -6.92 0.42
N ASP A 69 7.79 -6.37 0.54
CA ASP A 69 8.74 -6.28 -0.57
C ASP A 69 9.03 -7.63 -1.24
N LYS A 70 8.92 -8.76 -0.53
CA LYS A 70 9.07 -10.09 -1.13
C LYS A 70 8.16 -10.31 -2.34
N SER A 71 6.95 -9.75 -2.33
CA SER A 71 6.03 -9.82 -3.47
C SER A 71 6.53 -9.03 -4.68
N CYS A 72 7.23 -7.91 -4.46
CA CYS A 72 7.86 -7.16 -5.54
C CYS A 72 9.07 -7.94 -6.10
N LEU A 73 9.92 -8.44 -5.21
CA LEU A 73 11.17 -9.10 -5.56
C LEU A 73 10.96 -10.45 -6.26
N SER A 74 9.80 -11.11 -6.10
CA SER A 74 9.50 -12.36 -6.81
C SER A 74 9.42 -12.19 -8.33
N CYS A 75 9.16 -10.97 -8.81
CA CYS A 75 9.05 -10.67 -10.23
C CYS A 75 10.14 -9.69 -10.71
N HIS A 76 10.52 -8.72 -9.88
CA HIS A 76 11.49 -7.67 -10.25
C HIS A 76 12.95 -8.03 -9.95
N GLY A 77 13.19 -9.20 -9.36
CA GLY A 77 14.53 -9.67 -9.01
C GLY A 77 14.99 -9.19 -7.63
N SER A 78 16.19 -9.62 -7.24
CA SER A 78 16.80 -9.23 -5.97
C SER A 78 17.20 -7.75 -5.95
N ARG A 79 17.32 -7.20 -4.74
CA ARG A 79 17.81 -5.83 -4.52
C ARG A 79 19.18 -5.58 -5.17
N ASP A 80 20.08 -6.56 -5.15
CA ASP A 80 21.39 -6.46 -5.80
C ASP A 80 21.28 -6.35 -7.31
N GLN A 81 20.39 -7.14 -7.93
CA GLN A 81 20.14 -7.07 -9.36
C GLN A 81 19.54 -5.71 -9.74
N ILE A 82 18.56 -5.23 -8.99
CA ILE A 82 17.92 -3.92 -9.23
C ILE A 82 18.94 -2.80 -9.09
N ALA A 83 19.75 -2.79 -8.02
CA ALA A 83 20.83 -1.83 -7.83
C ALA A 83 21.88 -1.90 -8.95
N GLY A 84 22.19 -3.09 -9.47
CA GLY A 84 23.08 -3.26 -10.62
C GLY A 84 22.51 -2.67 -11.91
N LEU A 85 21.20 -2.75 -12.12
CA LEU A 85 20.51 -2.20 -13.30
C LEU A 85 20.37 -0.67 -13.26
N THR A 86 20.42 -0.06 -12.07
CA THR A 86 20.27 1.39 -11.90
C THR A 86 21.57 2.08 -11.51
N GLN A 87 22.71 1.51 -11.91
CA GLN A 87 23.99 2.17 -11.73
C GLN A 87 24.02 3.50 -12.50
N PRO A 88 24.48 4.61 -11.88
CA PRO A 88 24.69 5.85 -12.59
C PRO A 88 25.73 5.65 -13.69
N ASN A 89 25.58 6.38 -14.80
CA ASN A 89 26.61 6.41 -15.82
C ASN A 89 27.91 6.98 -15.23
N PRO A 90 29.00 6.21 -15.13
CA PRO A 90 30.24 6.68 -14.50
C PRO A 90 30.94 7.78 -15.31
N HIS A 91 30.53 8.00 -16.55
CA HIS A 91 31.05 9.05 -17.42
C HIS A 91 30.19 10.31 -17.45
N ASP A 92 29.07 10.34 -16.75
CA ASP A 92 28.23 11.52 -16.62
C ASP A 92 28.45 12.18 -15.25
N ASN A 93 29.11 13.34 -15.25
CA ASN A 93 29.39 14.11 -14.04
C ASN A 93 28.12 14.68 -13.37
N ASN A 94 26.97 14.65 -14.06
CA ASN A 94 25.69 15.08 -13.53
C ASN A 94 24.77 13.89 -13.19
N ALA A 95 25.30 12.65 -13.24
CA ALA A 95 24.51 11.47 -12.90
C ALA A 95 24.03 11.55 -11.44
N GLU A 96 22.74 11.32 -11.25
CA GLU A 96 22.15 11.24 -9.92
C GLU A 96 22.59 9.94 -9.22
N PRO A 97 22.72 9.91 -7.89
CA PRO A 97 23.10 8.69 -7.16
C PRO A 97 22.12 7.55 -7.40
N ASN A 98 22.60 6.31 -7.29
CA ASN A 98 21.76 5.12 -7.48
C ASN A 98 20.57 5.13 -6.48
N PRO A 99 19.31 5.20 -6.94
CA PRO A 99 18.15 5.24 -6.05
C PRO A 99 17.91 3.93 -5.29
N HIS A 100 18.48 2.82 -5.77
CA HIS A 100 18.34 1.49 -5.17
C HIS A 100 19.57 1.03 -4.41
N ASP A 101 20.58 1.90 -4.26
CA ASP A 101 21.76 1.68 -3.42
C ASP A 101 22.20 3.01 -2.82
N SER A 102 21.39 3.49 -1.87
CA SER A 102 21.53 4.83 -1.30
C SER A 102 22.66 4.89 -0.26
N MET A 103 23.30 6.06 -0.14
CA MET A 103 24.35 6.27 0.86
C MET A 103 23.85 6.14 2.31
N HIS A 104 22.57 6.42 2.57
CA HIS A 104 22.00 6.43 3.91
C HIS A 104 21.45 5.08 4.34
N TYR A 105 20.84 4.34 3.41
CA TYR A 105 20.04 3.16 3.72
C TYR A 105 20.48 1.92 2.92
N GLY A 106 21.54 2.05 2.12
CA GLY A 106 21.95 1.02 1.16
C GLY A 106 20.78 0.61 0.28
N LYS A 107 20.54 -0.69 0.22
CA LYS A 107 19.52 -1.34 -0.60
C LYS A 107 18.24 -1.69 0.18
N ASP A 108 18.16 -1.32 1.46
CA ASP A 108 17.14 -1.80 2.39
C ASP A 108 15.91 -0.89 2.52
N VAL A 109 15.86 0.21 1.76
CA VAL A 109 14.64 1.05 1.69
C VAL A 109 13.47 0.17 1.17
N PRO A 110 12.29 0.21 1.84
CA PRO A 110 11.13 -0.52 1.35
C PRO A 110 10.73 -0.08 -0.06
N CYS A 111 10.35 -1.02 -0.92
CA CYS A 111 9.99 -0.72 -2.32
C CYS A 111 8.85 0.32 -2.38
N THR A 112 7.90 0.17 -1.46
CA THR A 112 6.70 1.01 -1.34
C THR A 112 6.94 2.39 -0.72
N ALA A 113 8.16 2.67 -0.24
CA ALA A 113 8.52 4.03 0.19
C ALA A 113 8.52 5.02 -0.99
N CYS A 114 8.87 4.51 -2.19
CA CYS A 114 8.88 5.29 -3.42
C CYS A 114 7.81 4.83 -4.41
N HIS A 115 7.73 3.52 -4.68
CA HIS A 115 6.86 2.94 -5.70
C HIS A 115 5.48 2.62 -5.14
N ASN A 116 4.50 3.43 -5.50
CA ASN A 116 3.14 3.31 -5.00
C ASN A 116 2.18 2.89 -6.10
N GLU A 117 1.34 1.89 -5.85
CA GLU A 117 0.42 1.38 -6.86
C GLU A 117 -0.91 2.14 -6.84
N HIS A 118 -1.52 2.28 -5.67
CA HIS A 118 -2.86 2.86 -5.51
C HIS A 118 -2.84 4.35 -5.12
N LYS A 119 -1.69 5.01 -5.28
CA LYS A 119 -1.50 6.46 -5.13
C LYS A 119 -0.27 6.91 -5.97
N PRO A 120 -0.04 8.21 -6.16
CA PRO A 120 1.14 8.69 -6.89
C PRO A 120 2.44 8.17 -6.26
N SER A 121 3.38 7.72 -7.10
CA SER A 121 4.73 7.38 -6.64
C SER A 121 5.50 8.65 -6.26
N VAL A 122 6.46 8.52 -5.37
CA VAL A 122 7.26 9.64 -4.85
C VAL A 122 8.73 9.27 -4.81
N ILE A 123 9.61 10.26 -4.93
CA ILE A 123 11.04 10.08 -4.69
C ILE A 123 11.27 10.33 -3.21
N TYR A 124 11.38 9.28 -2.40
CA TYR A 124 11.54 9.41 -0.94
C TYR A 124 12.76 10.28 -0.55
N CYS A 125 13.82 10.21 -1.33
CA CYS A 125 15.04 11.02 -1.16
C CYS A 125 14.76 12.54 -1.23
N ASN A 126 13.70 12.95 -1.93
CA ASN A 126 13.36 14.36 -2.13
C ASN A 126 12.73 15.04 -0.91
N ASN A 127 12.59 14.31 0.20
CA ASN A 127 12.38 14.93 1.49
C ASN A 127 13.60 15.77 1.95
N CYS A 128 14.79 15.48 1.41
CA CYS A 128 16.03 16.23 1.71
C CYS A 128 16.83 16.64 0.46
N HIS A 129 16.64 15.95 -0.66
CA HIS A 129 17.35 16.19 -1.93
C HIS A 129 16.40 16.70 -3.02
N LEU A 130 16.94 16.96 -4.21
CA LEU A 130 16.18 17.43 -5.38
C LEU A 130 16.52 16.59 -6.61
N PHE A 131 16.38 15.27 -6.49
CA PHE A 131 16.62 14.34 -7.60
C PHE A 131 15.42 14.29 -8.55
N LYS A 132 15.69 14.01 -9.83
CA LYS A 132 14.71 13.94 -10.89
C LYS A 132 14.30 12.51 -11.22
N TYR A 133 15.25 11.57 -11.16
CA TYR A 133 15.09 10.16 -11.53
C TYR A 133 14.10 9.94 -12.70
N PRO A 134 14.45 10.41 -13.91
CA PRO A 134 13.52 10.49 -15.04
C PRO A 134 12.96 9.13 -15.49
N ASP A 135 13.67 8.04 -15.19
CA ASP A 135 13.27 6.68 -15.56
C ASP A 135 12.34 6.02 -14.52
N MET A 136 12.12 6.67 -13.37
CA MET A 136 11.19 6.18 -12.35
C MET A 136 9.76 6.22 -12.90
N LYS A 137 9.06 5.09 -12.84
CA LYS A 137 7.65 5.02 -13.22
C LYS A 137 6.78 5.76 -12.18
N PRO A 138 5.91 6.69 -12.62
CA PRO A 138 5.14 7.57 -11.74
C PRO A 138 4.00 6.86 -11.01
#